data_AF-A0AA40LI47-F1
#
_entry.id   AF-A0AA40LI47-F1
#
_cell.length_a   1.000
_cell.length_b   1.000
_cell.length_c   1.000
_cell.angle_alpha   90.00
_cell.angle_beta   90.00
_cell.angle_gamma   90.00
#
_symmetry.space_group_name_H-M   'P 1'
#
loop_
_entity.id
_entity.type
_entity.pdbx_description
1 polymer ?
#
loop_
_entity_poly.entity_id
_entity_poly.type
_entity_poly.pdbx_seq_one_letter_code
_entity_poly.pdbx_strand_id
1 'polypeptide(L)'
;MSCRSPKDLIKSKWRSKSSNSKSETTLENFRGKTAPLQTSVDEITSGRAKLTDQERHRLLETIQILEAEREKNAYHLTEKDKEIERLRDQLKAKYSTTALLEQLEEKTKEGERKEQLLKSLSEEIDVLKKQLSITPATLAQLETKPFHVSQTETTVHCFTSPMNNIHEMEIQLKDWRRELSVCAMAVLRNRRGLWGSELTSRRGPSKAWELGACLLRHQAFRKPPRRRRLLKGLVPRRLPKGLVHQWTGTQLHRDRKRKRALEKNQQWLVYDQQREVYVKGLLAKIYELEQKSETAAHSLPQPTKKTESEGYLQEEKQKHDYHLLAKAKKDLEAERQTITQLNLELHEFQRKYEETQKEVHDLNKLLCSQRKADVQHLEDDRHKTEKIQRLEEENDIARRKLEEEKKRSEELLSQIQFLYTSLLKHQEEQTRVALLEQQIQACTLDFENEKLDRQNVQHQLHVILKELRKARSQIIQLESLRQLPEFAFTEPLVTFQGETENRVKVASPKSPTAALNESLVECPKCNIQYPVTEHRDLLVHVEYCSQ
;
A
#
# COMPACT_ATOMS: atom_id res chain seq x y z
N MET A 1 20.01 26.82 2.30
CA MET A 1 20.28 26.46 3.72
C MET A 1 20.24 24.96 3.81
N SER A 2 21.43 24.35 3.87
CA SER A 2 21.68 22.91 3.67
C SER A 2 21.63 22.17 5.00
N CYS A 3 20.74 21.18 5.11
CA CYS A 3 20.67 20.29 6.27
C CYS A 3 21.63 19.11 6.06
N ARG A 4 22.68 19.03 6.89
CA ARG A 4 23.62 17.90 6.93
C ARG A 4 23.12 16.81 7.89
N SER A 5 23.39 15.58 7.51
CA SER A 5 23.00 14.30 8.11
C SER A 5 23.63 14.04 9.50
N PRO A 6 22.91 13.40 10.45
CA PRO A 6 23.44 12.98 11.75
C PRO A 6 24.13 11.62 11.65
N LYS A 7 25.41 11.63 11.31
CA LYS A 7 26.36 10.54 11.59
C LYS A 7 27.59 11.19 12.20
N ASP A 8 27.59 11.39 13.52
CA ASP A 8 28.78 11.61 14.36
C ASP A 8 28.36 11.90 15.81
N LEU A 9 27.82 10.89 16.49
CA LEU A 9 27.81 10.90 17.95
C LEU A 9 27.77 9.45 18.43
N ILE A 10 28.54 9.14 19.48
CA ILE A 10 28.79 7.80 20.06
C ILE A 10 30.11 7.18 19.59
N LYS A 11 31.23 7.85 19.93
CA LYS A 11 32.55 7.22 20.02
C LYS A 11 33.34 7.87 21.15
N SER A 12 33.07 7.47 22.40
CA SER A 12 33.99 7.60 23.55
C SER A 12 33.30 7.31 24.89
N LYS A 13 33.16 6.04 25.30
CA LYS A 13 33.10 5.74 26.76
C LYS A 13 33.27 4.27 27.16
N TRP A 14 34.39 3.63 26.85
CA TRP A 14 34.80 2.44 27.63
C TRP A 14 36.33 2.41 27.78
N ARG A 15 36.81 3.10 28.82
CA ARG A 15 38.15 2.89 29.39
C ARG A 15 37.97 1.99 30.61
N SER A 16 38.46 0.76 30.48
CA SER A 16 38.37 -0.31 31.46
C SER A 16 39.04 0.04 32.79
N LYS A 17 38.37 -0.26 33.91
CA LYS A 17 38.98 -0.56 35.21
C LYS A 17 38.44 -1.91 35.66
N SER A 18 39.34 -2.87 35.81
CA SER A 18 39.10 -4.26 36.17
C SER A 18 38.83 -4.39 37.67
N SER A 19 37.62 -4.85 38.03
CA SER A 19 37.33 -5.49 39.31
C SER A 19 37.08 -6.98 39.02
N ASN A 20 38.11 -7.78 39.28
CA ASN A 20 38.18 -9.20 38.99
C ASN A 20 37.58 -9.99 40.17
N SER A 21 36.35 -10.50 40.01
CA SER A 21 35.77 -11.55 40.88
C SER A 21 34.37 -11.99 40.43
N LYS A 22 33.63 -11.17 39.66
CA LYS A 22 32.36 -11.57 39.00
C LYS A 22 32.52 -11.99 37.54
N SER A 23 33.61 -11.58 36.89
CA SER A 23 33.92 -11.91 35.49
C SER A 23 34.34 -13.36 35.29
N GLU A 24 34.94 -13.98 36.32
CA GLU A 24 35.48 -15.34 36.29
C GLU A 24 34.34 -16.38 36.25
N THR A 25 33.32 -16.23 37.09
CA THR A 25 32.11 -17.09 37.07
C THR A 25 31.29 -16.94 35.79
N THR A 26 31.27 -15.76 35.17
CA THR A 26 30.63 -15.59 33.85
C THR A 26 31.48 -16.16 32.72
N LEU A 27 32.80 -16.05 32.78
CA LEU A 27 33.71 -16.67 31.81
C LEU A 27 33.69 -18.19 31.90
N GLU A 28 33.58 -18.77 33.10
CA GLU A 28 33.35 -20.21 33.32
C GLU A 28 32.02 -20.65 32.69
N ASN A 29 30.97 -19.85 32.83
CA ASN A 29 29.67 -20.11 32.22
C ASN A 29 29.68 -19.97 30.69
N PHE A 30 30.43 -19.02 30.14
CA PHE A 30 30.63 -18.92 28.69
C PHE A 30 31.52 -20.07 28.19
N ARG A 31 32.56 -20.46 28.93
CA ARG A 31 33.43 -21.61 28.63
C ARG A 31 32.66 -22.93 28.66
N GLY A 32 31.78 -23.11 29.65
CA GLY A 32 30.87 -24.25 29.78
C GLY A 32 29.74 -24.28 28.76
N LYS A 33 29.38 -23.14 28.15
CA LYS A 33 28.43 -23.06 27.03
C LYS A 33 29.11 -23.17 25.66
N THR A 34 30.35 -22.72 25.53
CA THR A 34 31.16 -22.97 24.33
C THR A 34 31.62 -24.40 24.27
N ALA A 35 31.87 -25.09 25.39
CA ALA A 35 32.27 -26.50 25.39
C ALA A 35 31.30 -27.43 24.61
N PRO A 36 29.96 -27.39 24.81
CA PRO A 36 29.01 -28.18 24.02
C PRO A 36 28.93 -27.75 22.54
N LEU A 37 29.13 -26.46 22.25
CA LEU A 37 29.22 -25.97 20.86
C LEU A 37 30.54 -26.36 20.19
N GLN A 38 31.64 -26.41 20.95
CA GLN A 38 32.94 -26.85 20.50
C GLN A 38 32.92 -28.35 20.23
N THR A 39 32.36 -29.16 21.14
CA THR A 39 32.14 -30.59 20.90
C THR A 39 31.16 -30.84 19.77
N SER A 40 30.11 -30.02 19.60
CA SER A 40 29.21 -30.13 18.44
C SER A 40 29.91 -29.78 17.12
N VAL A 41 30.74 -28.73 17.10
CA VAL A 41 31.56 -28.38 15.94
C VAL A 41 32.60 -29.47 15.68
N ASP A 42 33.24 -30.03 16.69
CA ASP A 42 34.22 -31.11 16.58
C ASP A 42 33.57 -32.45 16.20
N GLU A 43 32.33 -32.72 16.60
CA GLU A 43 31.48 -33.84 16.16
C GLU A 43 31.01 -33.67 14.71
N ILE A 44 30.66 -32.47 14.27
CA ILE A 44 30.35 -32.17 12.86
C ILE A 44 31.62 -32.27 11.99
N THR A 45 32.78 -31.94 12.57
CA THR A 45 34.08 -31.99 11.88
C THR A 45 34.64 -33.41 11.85
N SER A 46 34.38 -34.24 12.87
CA SER A 46 34.79 -35.66 12.95
C SER A 46 33.77 -36.62 12.31
N GLY A 47 32.49 -36.25 12.25
CA GLY A 47 31.41 -36.95 11.54
C GLY A 47 31.45 -36.77 10.02
N ARG A 48 32.35 -35.90 9.51
CA ARG A 48 32.76 -35.90 8.10
C ARG A 48 33.57 -37.16 7.83
N ALA A 49 32.87 -38.27 7.62
CA ALA A 49 33.41 -39.48 7.03
C ALA A 49 34.36 -39.10 5.88
N LYS A 50 35.58 -39.66 5.92
CA LYS A 50 36.75 -39.37 5.06
C LYS A 50 36.37 -38.90 3.64
N LEU A 51 36.06 -37.62 3.50
CA LEU A 51 35.94 -36.94 2.20
C LEU A 51 37.34 -37.02 1.60
N THR A 52 37.44 -37.71 0.47
CA THR A 52 38.71 -37.80 -0.25
C THR A 52 39.17 -36.38 -0.62
N ASP A 53 40.48 -36.14 -0.66
CA ASP A 53 40.99 -34.79 -0.99
C ASP A 53 40.48 -34.30 -2.36
N GLN A 54 40.15 -35.23 -3.26
CA GLN A 54 39.50 -34.94 -4.53
C GLN A 54 38.08 -34.38 -4.37
N GLU A 55 37.27 -34.95 -3.49
CA GLU A 55 35.92 -34.45 -3.21
C GLU A 55 35.97 -33.11 -2.47
N ARG A 56 36.93 -32.91 -1.58
CA ARG A 56 37.17 -31.60 -0.95
C ARG A 56 37.53 -30.54 -1.98
N HIS A 57 38.41 -30.86 -2.93
CA HIS A 57 38.79 -29.93 -3.99
C HIS A 57 37.60 -29.56 -4.88
N ARG A 58 36.77 -30.54 -5.29
CA ARG A 58 35.55 -30.30 -6.07
C ARG A 58 34.53 -29.43 -5.32
N LEU A 59 34.39 -29.62 -4.01
CA LEU A 59 33.53 -28.79 -3.17
C LEU A 59 34.05 -27.36 -3.08
N LEU A 60 35.36 -27.16 -2.96
CA LEU A 60 35.97 -25.83 -2.95
C LEU A 60 35.79 -25.09 -4.29
N GLU A 61 35.96 -25.77 -5.42
CA GLU A 61 35.65 -25.20 -6.74
C GLU A 61 34.17 -24.82 -6.85
N THR A 62 33.28 -25.69 -6.38
CA THR A 62 31.83 -25.41 -6.37
C THR A 62 31.51 -24.19 -5.51
N ILE A 63 32.12 -24.08 -4.32
CA ILE A 63 31.95 -22.92 -3.44
C ILE A 63 32.45 -21.65 -4.14
N GLN A 64 33.62 -21.67 -4.78
CA GLN A 64 34.14 -20.51 -5.51
C GLN A 64 33.22 -20.07 -6.66
N ILE A 65 32.68 -21.03 -7.43
CA ILE A 65 31.73 -20.72 -8.51
C ILE A 65 30.46 -20.09 -7.94
N LEU A 66 29.92 -20.66 -6.85
CA LEU A 66 28.73 -20.13 -6.19
C LEU A 66 28.97 -18.74 -5.56
N GLU A 67 30.16 -18.49 -5.03
CA GLU A 67 30.56 -17.17 -4.51
C GLU A 67 30.64 -16.13 -5.62
N ALA A 68 31.25 -16.47 -6.76
CA ALA A 68 31.29 -15.61 -7.93
C ALA A 68 29.89 -15.32 -8.48
N GLU A 69 29.01 -16.33 -8.51
CA GLU A 69 27.62 -16.17 -8.94
C GLU A 69 26.81 -15.32 -7.95
N ARG A 70 27.03 -15.48 -6.65
CA ARG A 70 26.44 -14.63 -5.60
C ARG A 70 26.86 -13.17 -5.81
N GLU A 71 28.12 -12.91 -6.13
CA GLU A 71 28.63 -11.55 -6.35
C GLU A 71 28.04 -10.90 -7.62
N LYS A 72 27.91 -11.66 -8.72
CA LYS A 72 27.19 -11.22 -9.92
C LYS A 72 25.72 -10.90 -9.62
N ASN A 73 25.04 -11.78 -8.88
CA ASN A 73 23.65 -11.58 -8.50
C ASN A 73 23.48 -10.34 -7.60
N ALA A 74 24.40 -10.11 -6.66
CA ALA A 74 24.42 -8.91 -5.85
C ALA A 74 24.56 -7.64 -6.71
N TYR A 75 25.47 -7.65 -7.69
CA TYR A 75 25.61 -6.55 -8.64
C TYR A 75 24.31 -6.30 -9.43
N HIS A 76 23.70 -7.35 -9.99
CA HIS A 76 22.44 -7.23 -10.72
C HIS A 76 21.30 -6.67 -9.86
N LEU A 77 21.19 -7.07 -8.59
CA LEU A 77 20.21 -6.52 -7.66
C LEU A 77 20.43 -5.01 -7.47
N THR A 78 21.67 -4.58 -7.23
CA THR A 78 21.95 -3.14 -7.06
C THR A 78 21.62 -2.32 -8.32
N GLU A 79 21.81 -2.89 -9.51
CA GLU A 79 21.46 -2.19 -10.75
C GLU A 79 19.95 -2.12 -10.96
N LYS A 80 19.21 -3.16 -10.57
CA LYS A 80 17.74 -3.15 -10.56
C LYS A 80 17.19 -2.15 -9.55
N ASP A 81 17.81 -2.02 -8.38
CA ASP A 81 17.43 -1.03 -7.37
C ASP A 81 17.61 0.41 -7.90
N LYS A 82 18.70 0.69 -8.62
CA LYS A 82 18.90 1.99 -9.29
C LYS A 82 17.83 2.26 -10.34
N GLU A 83 17.46 1.26 -11.14
CA GLU A 83 16.40 1.42 -12.15
C GLU A 83 15.03 1.67 -11.50
N ILE A 84 14.71 0.96 -10.41
CA ILE A 84 13.50 1.20 -9.62
C ILE A 84 13.48 2.65 -9.10
N GLU A 85 14.59 3.14 -8.57
CA GLU A 85 14.68 4.51 -8.05
C GLU A 85 14.50 5.54 -9.18
N ARG A 86 15.10 5.29 -10.35
CA ARG A 86 14.92 6.14 -11.54
C ARG A 86 13.47 6.17 -12.04
N LEU A 87 12.78 5.02 -12.02
CA LEU A 87 11.36 4.93 -12.37
C LEU A 87 10.47 5.64 -11.34
N ARG A 88 10.79 5.56 -10.04
CA ARG A 88 10.09 6.33 -8.99
C ARG A 88 10.24 7.82 -9.20
N ASP A 89 11.44 8.31 -9.50
CA ASP A 89 11.68 9.72 -9.80
C ASP A 89 10.91 10.18 -11.04
N GLN A 90 10.86 9.35 -12.09
CA GLN A 90 10.04 9.63 -13.28
C GLN A 90 8.55 9.69 -12.96
N LEU A 91 8.03 8.78 -12.13
CA LEU A 91 6.63 8.82 -11.71
C LEU A 91 6.39 10.08 -10.89
N LYS A 92 7.24 10.42 -9.94
CA LYS A 92 7.13 11.64 -9.13
C LYS A 92 7.13 12.91 -10.00
N ALA A 93 7.94 12.96 -11.06
CA ALA A 93 7.94 14.03 -12.03
C ALA A 93 6.65 14.07 -12.89
N LYS A 94 6.14 12.91 -13.32
CA LYS A 94 4.89 12.79 -14.10
C LYS A 94 3.63 13.09 -13.27
N TYR A 95 3.63 12.76 -11.98
CA TYR A 95 2.56 13.01 -11.02
C TYR A 95 2.72 14.30 -10.23
N SER A 96 3.63 15.19 -10.66
CA SER A 96 3.75 16.58 -10.19
C SER A 96 2.52 17.40 -10.62
N THR A 97 1.36 17.05 -10.09
CA THR A 97 0.07 17.74 -10.24
C THR A 97 0.08 19.14 -9.63
N THR A 98 1.10 19.46 -8.83
CA THR A 98 1.33 20.75 -8.18
C THR A 98 1.44 21.90 -9.19
N ALA A 99 2.21 21.74 -10.27
CA ALA A 99 2.38 22.80 -11.27
C ALA A 99 1.09 23.13 -12.04
N LEU A 100 0.27 22.12 -12.34
CA LEU A 100 -1.04 22.33 -12.99
C LEU A 100 -2.08 22.91 -12.02
N LEU A 101 -2.03 22.54 -10.74
CA LEU A 101 -2.90 23.11 -9.70
C LEU A 101 -2.57 24.58 -9.44
N GLU A 102 -1.30 24.94 -9.36
CA GLU A 102 -0.85 26.33 -9.22
C GLU A 102 -1.27 27.17 -10.44
N GLN A 103 -1.11 26.65 -11.66
CA GLN A 103 -1.57 27.33 -12.88
C GLN A 103 -3.09 27.52 -12.90
N LEU A 104 -3.87 26.54 -12.46
CA LEU A 104 -5.32 26.64 -12.35
C LEU A 104 -5.75 27.69 -11.31
N GLU A 105 -5.09 27.72 -10.16
CA GLU A 105 -5.37 28.70 -9.11
C GLU A 105 -5.05 30.13 -9.59
N GLU A 106 -3.93 30.32 -10.27
CA GLU A 106 -3.54 31.62 -10.82
C GLU A 106 -4.49 32.08 -11.93
N LYS A 107 -4.90 31.18 -12.83
CA LYS A 107 -5.89 31.49 -13.89
C LYS A 107 -7.27 31.80 -13.32
N THR A 108 -7.66 31.17 -12.21
CA THR A 108 -8.92 31.47 -11.52
C THR A 108 -8.89 32.90 -10.96
N LYS A 109 -7.80 33.27 -10.27
CA LYS A 109 -7.60 34.64 -9.75
C LYS A 109 -7.51 35.68 -10.87
N GLU A 110 -6.91 35.35 -12.01
CA GLU A 110 -6.89 36.21 -13.20
C GLU A 110 -8.30 36.44 -13.77
N GLY A 111 -9.12 35.38 -13.83
CA GLY A 111 -10.52 35.45 -14.24
C GLY A 111 -11.36 36.38 -13.36
N GLU A 112 -11.21 36.27 -12.04
CA GLU A 112 -11.91 37.14 -11.07
C GLU A 112 -11.56 38.62 -11.25
N ARG A 113 -10.28 38.94 -11.48
CA ARG A 113 -9.84 40.32 -11.75
C ARG A 113 -10.44 40.87 -13.04
N LYS A 114 -10.51 40.05 -14.10
CA LYS A 114 -11.14 40.44 -15.38
C LYS A 114 -12.65 40.67 -15.21
N GLU A 115 -13.32 39.83 -14.42
CA GLU A 115 -14.76 40.01 -14.14
C GLU A 115 -15.03 41.32 -13.39
N GLN A 116 -14.19 41.67 -12.41
CA GLN A 116 -14.30 42.95 -11.69
C GLN A 116 -14.13 44.14 -12.64
N LEU A 117 -13.15 44.08 -13.55
CA LEU A 117 -12.95 45.13 -14.55
C LEU A 117 -14.16 45.26 -15.49
N LEU A 118 -14.71 44.14 -15.96
CA LEU A 118 -15.91 44.12 -16.80
C LEU A 118 -17.12 44.75 -16.10
N LYS A 119 -17.30 44.50 -14.79
CA LYS A 119 -18.36 45.14 -14.00
C LYS A 119 -18.19 46.65 -13.95
N SER A 120 -16.99 47.14 -13.63
CA SER A 120 -16.69 48.59 -13.59
C SER A 120 -16.95 49.27 -14.94
N LEU A 121 -16.47 48.67 -16.04
CA LEU A 121 -16.68 49.22 -17.38
C LEU A 121 -18.17 49.22 -17.79
N SER A 122 -18.93 48.20 -17.40
CA SER A 122 -20.37 48.16 -17.65
C SER A 122 -21.10 49.28 -16.89
N GLU A 123 -20.73 49.53 -15.64
CA GLU A 123 -21.29 50.62 -14.83
C GLU A 123 -21.00 52.00 -15.45
N GLU A 124 -19.77 52.23 -15.91
CA GLU A 124 -19.39 53.45 -16.63
C GLU A 124 -20.19 53.65 -17.92
N ILE A 125 -20.36 52.60 -18.72
CA ILE A 125 -21.18 52.64 -19.95
C ILE A 125 -22.63 53.01 -19.62
N ASP A 126 -23.20 52.45 -18.55
CA ASP A 126 -24.58 52.75 -18.15
C ASP A 126 -24.74 54.19 -17.63
N VAL A 127 -23.73 54.74 -16.96
CA VAL A 127 -23.70 56.16 -16.59
C VAL A 127 -23.66 57.04 -17.83
N LEU A 128 -22.77 56.75 -18.79
CA LEU A 128 -22.66 57.51 -20.04
C LEU A 128 -23.94 57.42 -20.89
N LYS A 129 -24.57 56.24 -20.98
CA LYS A 129 -25.87 56.07 -21.65
C LYS A 129 -26.96 56.92 -21.00
N LYS A 130 -26.99 57.01 -19.68
CA LYS A 130 -27.93 57.88 -18.95
C LYS A 130 -27.69 59.35 -19.30
N GLN A 131 -26.44 59.82 -19.31
CA GLN A 131 -26.10 61.18 -19.72
C GLN A 131 -26.56 61.46 -21.17
N LEU A 132 -26.31 60.53 -22.09
CA LEU A 132 -26.76 60.62 -23.48
C LEU A 132 -28.27 60.55 -23.67
N SER A 133 -29.04 59.99 -22.73
CA SER A 133 -30.50 60.03 -22.78
C SER A 133 -31.08 61.36 -22.31
N ILE A 134 -30.36 62.08 -21.44
CA ILE A 134 -30.75 63.38 -20.89
C ILE A 134 -30.39 64.51 -21.87
N THR A 135 -29.26 64.40 -22.54
CA THR A 135 -28.71 65.44 -23.44
C THR A 135 -29.65 65.81 -24.60
N PRO A 136 -30.34 64.87 -25.29
CA PRO A 136 -31.33 65.16 -26.32
C PRO A 136 -32.58 65.85 -25.77
N ALA A 137 -32.99 65.55 -24.53
CA ALA A 137 -34.12 66.21 -23.88
C ALA A 137 -33.77 67.66 -23.51
N THR A 138 -32.54 67.93 -23.06
CA THR A 138 -32.06 69.30 -22.85
C THR A 138 -31.90 70.08 -24.14
N LEU A 139 -31.47 69.42 -25.24
CA LEU A 139 -31.42 70.04 -26.57
C LEU A 139 -32.82 70.35 -27.11
N ALA A 140 -33.78 69.43 -26.97
CA ALA A 140 -35.18 69.67 -27.35
C ALA A 140 -35.84 70.78 -26.51
N GLN A 141 -35.52 70.90 -25.22
CA GLN A 141 -36.00 72.01 -24.36
C GLN A 141 -35.43 73.38 -24.75
N LEU A 142 -34.22 73.42 -25.32
CA LEU A 142 -33.64 74.64 -25.88
C LEU A 142 -34.25 74.98 -27.25
N GLU A 143 -34.60 73.97 -28.06
CA GLU A 143 -35.27 74.15 -29.36
C GLU A 143 -36.76 74.52 -29.23
N THR A 144 -37.44 74.13 -28.15
CA THR A 144 -38.91 74.29 -27.99
C THR A 144 -39.36 75.48 -27.14
N LYS A 145 -38.45 76.36 -26.66
CA LYS A 145 -38.85 77.57 -25.93
C LYS A 145 -39.15 78.75 -26.88
N PRO A 146 -40.41 79.19 -27.04
CA PRO A 146 -40.70 80.52 -27.58
C PRO A 146 -40.58 81.54 -26.44
N PHE A 147 -39.82 82.61 -26.67
CA PHE A 147 -39.74 83.73 -25.72
C PHE A 147 -41.11 84.43 -25.61
N HIS A 148 -41.81 84.23 -24.51
CA HIS A 148 -42.96 85.07 -24.14
C HIS A 148 -42.42 86.37 -23.53
N VAL A 149 -42.38 87.43 -24.32
CA VAL A 149 -42.00 88.78 -23.86
C VAL A 149 -43.23 89.42 -23.22
N SER A 150 -43.24 89.53 -21.89
CA SER A 150 -44.14 90.44 -21.19
C SER A 150 -43.43 91.78 -21.01
N GLN A 151 -43.88 92.78 -21.75
CA GLN A 151 -43.48 94.18 -21.57
C GLN A 151 -44.04 94.69 -20.24
N THR A 152 -43.18 95.18 -19.36
CA THR A 152 -43.54 96.22 -18.38
C THR A 152 -42.38 97.20 -18.32
N GLU A 153 -42.67 98.44 -18.71
CA GLU A 153 -41.77 99.58 -18.67
C GLU A 153 -41.60 100.03 -17.22
N THR A 154 -40.37 100.14 -16.73
CA THR A 154 -40.03 101.14 -15.71
C THR A 154 -38.56 101.52 -15.79
N THR A 155 -38.37 102.82 -15.91
CA THR A 155 -37.13 103.59 -16.00
C THR A 155 -36.28 103.49 -14.71
N VAL A 156 -34.98 103.80 -14.86
CA VAL A 156 -33.97 104.23 -13.85
C VAL A 156 -32.88 103.21 -13.51
N HIS A 157 -31.77 103.33 -14.25
CA HIS A 157 -30.41 103.61 -13.76
C HIS A 157 -29.81 102.72 -12.64
N CYS A 158 -28.88 101.81 -13.01
CA CYS A 158 -27.49 101.80 -12.52
C CYS A 158 -26.75 100.47 -12.83
N PHE A 159 -25.44 100.61 -13.01
CA PHE A 159 -24.35 99.62 -12.97
C PHE A 159 -23.95 98.89 -14.27
N THR A 160 -22.77 99.32 -14.72
CA THR A 160 -21.80 98.63 -15.57
C THR A 160 -21.79 97.12 -15.43
N SER A 161 -21.88 96.49 -16.60
CA SER A 161 -22.01 95.07 -16.90
C SER A 161 -20.82 94.17 -16.50
N PRO A 162 -21.03 92.83 -16.44
CA PRO A 162 -20.23 91.81 -15.78
C PRO A 162 -19.08 91.25 -16.65
N MET A 163 -18.35 92.11 -17.36
CA MET A 163 -17.28 91.69 -18.29
C MET A 163 -16.01 91.14 -17.60
N ASN A 164 -15.78 91.46 -16.32
CA ASN A 164 -14.57 91.05 -15.61
C ASN A 164 -14.63 89.60 -15.09
N ASN A 165 -15.82 89.03 -14.91
CA ASN A 165 -15.97 87.68 -14.33
C ASN A 165 -15.73 86.57 -15.38
N ILE A 166 -16.02 86.84 -16.65
CA ILE A 166 -15.80 85.87 -17.75
C ILE A 166 -14.30 85.71 -18.02
N HIS A 167 -13.53 86.81 -17.98
CA HIS A 167 -12.09 86.76 -18.20
C HIS A 167 -11.35 86.04 -17.05
N GLU A 168 -11.82 86.23 -15.82
CA GLU A 168 -11.24 85.57 -14.64
C GLU A 168 -11.58 84.07 -14.58
N MET A 169 -12.80 83.68 -14.96
CA MET A 169 -13.16 82.27 -15.15
C MET A 169 -12.40 81.61 -16.30
N GLU A 170 -12.08 82.35 -17.37
CA GLU A 170 -11.28 81.84 -18.50
C GLU A 170 -9.81 81.60 -18.12
N ILE A 171 -9.24 82.45 -17.25
CA ILE A 171 -7.90 82.26 -16.68
C ILE A 171 -7.89 81.06 -15.75
N GLN A 172 -8.90 80.90 -14.89
CA GLN A 172 -9.02 79.73 -14.01
C GLN A 172 -9.20 78.43 -14.80
N LEU A 173 -9.99 78.41 -15.87
CA LEU A 173 -10.15 77.22 -16.73
C LEU A 173 -8.85 76.83 -17.45
N LYS A 174 -8.00 77.81 -17.80
CA LYS A 174 -6.69 77.57 -18.41
C LYS A 174 -5.70 76.98 -17.39
N ASP A 175 -5.76 77.39 -16.13
CA ASP A 175 -4.93 76.82 -15.05
C ASP A 175 -5.36 75.40 -14.68
N TRP A 176 -6.67 75.14 -14.54
CA TRP A 176 -7.18 73.78 -14.30
C TRP A 176 -6.82 72.81 -15.44
N ARG A 177 -6.80 73.29 -16.70
CA ARG A 177 -6.37 72.48 -17.85
C ARG A 177 -4.87 72.18 -17.83
N ARG A 178 -4.03 73.10 -17.30
CA ARG A 178 -2.59 72.86 -17.12
C ARG A 178 -2.33 71.83 -16.02
N GLU A 179 -3.05 71.91 -14.90
CA GLU A 179 -2.91 70.92 -13.81
C GLU A 179 -3.38 69.52 -14.22
N LEU A 180 -4.50 69.41 -14.95
CA LEU A 180 -4.98 68.14 -15.51
C LEU A 180 -3.99 67.53 -16.53
N SER A 181 -3.29 68.36 -17.30
CA SER A 181 -2.26 67.90 -18.24
C SER A 181 -1.01 67.37 -17.51
N VAL A 182 -0.60 68.01 -16.41
CA VAL A 182 0.52 67.55 -15.56
C VAL A 182 0.17 66.22 -14.86
N CYS A 183 -1.06 66.08 -14.37
CA CYS A 183 -1.56 64.83 -13.78
C CYS A 183 -1.69 63.69 -14.81
N ALA A 184 -2.18 63.97 -16.02
CA ALA A 184 -2.28 62.97 -17.09
C ALA A 184 -0.90 62.48 -17.57
N MET A 185 0.10 63.37 -17.62
CA MET A 185 1.47 63.02 -17.96
C MET A 185 2.16 62.20 -16.85
N ALA A 186 1.83 62.43 -15.58
CA ALA A 186 2.30 61.61 -14.46
C ALA A 186 1.72 60.17 -14.50
N VAL A 187 0.45 60.02 -14.85
CA VAL A 187 -0.21 58.70 -15.01
C VAL A 187 0.35 57.94 -16.21
N LEU A 188 0.64 58.61 -17.33
CA LEU A 188 1.25 58.00 -18.52
C LEU A 188 2.71 57.61 -18.30
N ARG A 189 3.46 58.35 -17.47
CA ARG A 189 4.84 58.00 -17.09
C ARG A 189 4.88 56.77 -16.16
N ASN A 190 3.86 56.58 -15.32
CA ASN A 190 3.77 55.41 -14.43
C ASN A 190 3.33 54.12 -15.16
N ARG A 191 2.65 54.24 -16.31
CA ARG A 191 2.22 53.09 -17.14
C ARG A 191 3.30 52.49 -18.05
N ARG A 192 4.42 53.20 -18.29
CA ARG A 192 5.53 52.70 -19.13
C ARG A 192 6.59 51.86 -18.38
N GLY A 193 6.48 51.74 -17.05
CA GLY A 193 7.42 50.95 -16.24
C GLY A 193 7.09 49.45 -16.08
N LEU A 194 5.95 48.98 -16.62
CA LEU A 194 5.40 47.64 -16.30
C LEU A 194 5.22 46.70 -17.51
N TRP A 195 5.69 47.09 -18.70
CA TRP A 195 5.65 46.24 -19.90
C TRP A 195 7.02 46.24 -20.57
N GLY A 196 7.92 45.47 -19.98
CA GLY A 196 9.28 45.30 -20.47
C GLY A 196 9.82 43.94 -20.08
N SER A 197 9.19 42.86 -20.55
CA SER A 197 9.74 41.51 -20.63
C SER A 197 8.77 40.62 -21.43
N GLU A 198 9.32 39.66 -22.18
CA GLU A 198 8.64 38.55 -22.85
C GLU A 198 8.13 38.78 -24.28
N LEU A 199 9.12 38.85 -25.18
CA LEU A 199 8.95 38.68 -26.61
C LEU A 199 9.95 37.62 -27.09
N THR A 200 9.59 36.34 -26.99
CA THR A 200 10.24 35.28 -27.80
C THR A 200 9.30 34.09 -28.08
N SER A 201 9.09 33.84 -29.37
CA SER A 201 9.05 32.52 -30.02
C SER A 201 7.81 31.62 -29.88
N ARG A 202 6.98 31.54 -30.93
CA ARG A 202 7.04 30.45 -31.93
C ARG A 202 6.04 30.67 -33.08
N ARG A 203 6.52 30.53 -34.32
CA ARG A 203 5.75 30.43 -35.57
C ARG A 203 5.39 28.95 -35.84
N GLY A 204 4.22 28.71 -36.44
CA GLY A 204 3.87 27.46 -37.15
C GLY A 204 2.36 27.38 -37.47
N PRO A 205 1.91 26.76 -38.59
CA PRO A 205 0.97 27.41 -39.52
C PRO A 205 -0.37 26.70 -39.79
N SER A 206 -1.30 27.47 -40.39
CA SER A 206 -2.37 27.16 -41.36
C SER A 206 -3.18 25.85 -41.35
N LYS A 207 -4.51 26.00 -41.39
CA LYS A 207 -5.52 25.45 -42.36
C LYS A 207 -6.93 25.74 -41.78
N ALA A 208 -7.74 26.65 -42.32
CA ALA A 208 -8.55 26.63 -43.55
C ALA A 208 -9.88 25.82 -43.44
N TRP A 209 -10.93 26.37 -44.08
CA TRP A 209 -12.30 25.85 -44.35
C TRP A 209 -13.29 25.94 -43.16
N GLU A 210 -14.56 26.37 -43.29
CA GLU A 210 -15.34 26.94 -44.40
C GLU A 210 -16.63 27.57 -43.85
N LEU A 211 -17.27 28.35 -44.72
CA LEU A 211 -18.55 29.04 -44.55
C LEU A 211 -19.74 28.10 -44.39
N GLY A 212 -20.80 28.60 -43.74
CA GLY A 212 -22.16 28.38 -44.20
C GLY A 212 -23.14 27.87 -43.15
N ALA A 213 -24.06 28.74 -42.72
CA ALA A 213 -25.49 28.52 -42.91
C ALA A 213 -26.29 29.72 -42.38
N CYS A 214 -27.02 30.37 -43.27
CA CYS A 214 -28.16 31.20 -42.93
C CYS A 214 -29.36 30.70 -43.76
N LEU A 215 -30.53 30.72 -43.09
CA LEU A 215 -31.90 30.84 -43.61
C LEU A 215 -32.80 29.60 -43.85
N LEU A 216 -33.93 29.65 -43.12
CA LEU A 216 -35.34 29.40 -43.53
C LEU A 216 -35.76 27.93 -43.77
N ARG A 217 -36.97 27.43 -43.48
CA ARG A 217 -38.27 28.00 -43.07
C ARG A 217 -39.18 26.84 -42.57
N HIS A 218 -40.07 27.17 -41.62
CA HIS A 218 -41.48 26.75 -41.44
C HIS A 218 -42.00 25.29 -41.45
N GLN A 219 -42.80 25.03 -40.39
CA GLN A 219 -44.10 24.33 -40.27
C GLN A 219 -44.22 22.82 -40.57
N ALA A 220 -44.64 22.07 -39.54
CA ALA A 220 -45.85 21.23 -39.63
C ALA A 220 -46.39 20.86 -38.23
N PHE A 221 -47.64 21.25 -37.98
CA PHE A 221 -48.52 20.77 -36.93
C PHE A 221 -48.89 19.30 -37.19
N ARG A 222 -48.67 18.37 -36.24
CA ARG A 222 -49.52 17.18 -36.03
C ARG A 222 -49.45 16.69 -34.58
N LYS A 223 -50.59 16.70 -33.89
CA LYS A 223 -50.81 15.99 -32.61
C LYS A 223 -50.84 14.46 -32.83
N PRO A 224 -50.33 13.62 -31.93
CA PRO A 224 -50.62 12.18 -31.97
C PRO A 224 -51.75 11.77 -31.01
N PRO A 225 -52.44 10.63 -31.29
CA PRO A 225 -53.70 10.26 -30.65
C PRO A 225 -53.52 9.42 -29.37
N ARG A 226 -54.52 9.54 -28.48
CA ARG A 226 -54.71 8.66 -27.32
C ARG A 226 -55.00 7.23 -27.79
N ARG A 227 -54.18 6.25 -27.41
CA ARG A 227 -54.55 4.82 -27.44
C ARG A 227 -54.76 4.30 -26.02
N ARG A 228 -56.02 4.02 -25.68
CA ARG A 228 -56.38 3.05 -24.63
C ARG A 228 -56.02 1.66 -25.15
N ARG A 229 -55.31 0.85 -24.35
CA ARG A 229 -55.40 -0.62 -24.42
C ARG A 229 -55.68 -1.14 -23.02
N LEU A 230 -56.86 -1.73 -22.88
CA LEU A 230 -57.14 -2.80 -21.94
C LEU A 230 -56.22 -3.97 -22.25
N LEU A 231 -55.56 -4.52 -21.23
CA LEU A 231 -55.16 -5.93 -21.22
C LEU A 231 -55.33 -6.45 -19.79
N LYS A 232 -56.17 -7.48 -19.71
CA LYS A 232 -56.57 -8.25 -18.54
C LYS A 232 -55.40 -9.11 -18.03
N GLY A 233 -55.59 -9.58 -16.81
CA GLY A 233 -54.65 -10.29 -15.96
C GLY A 233 -53.83 -11.40 -16.62
N LEU A 234 -52.58 -11.47 -16.17
CA LEU A 234 -51.78 -12.68 -16.04
C LEU A 234 -50.94 -12.48 -14.77
N VAL A 235 -51.12 -13.39 -13.81
CA VAL A 235 -50.39 -13.45 -12.54
C VAL A 235 -48.92 -13.78 -12.83
N PRO A 236 -47.93 -13.02 -12.34
CA PRO A 236 -46.54 -13.46 -12.40
C PRO A 236 -46.21 -14.33 -11.19
N ARG A 237 -45.80 -15.55 -11.48
CA ARG A 237 -45.04 -16.43 -10.57
C ARG A 237 -43.87 -15.66 -9.94
N ARG A 238 -43.56 -16.00 -8.68
CA ARG A 238 -42.47 -15.39 -7.88
C ARG A 238 -41.16 -15.35 -8.67
N LEU A 239 -40.70 -14.14 -8.99
CA LEU A 239 -39.38 -13.88 -9.57
C LEU A 239 -38.30 -13.80 -8.47
N PRO A 240 -37.04 -14.15 -8.78
CA PRO A 240 -35.92 -14.04 -7.83
C PRO A 240 -35.73 -12.61 -7.34
N LYS A 241 -35.44 -12.44 -6.04
CA LYS A 241 -35.38 -11.15 -5.33
C LYS A 241 -34.46 -10.10 -5.99
N GLY A 242 -33.46 -10.51 -6.79
CA GLY A 242 -32.55 -9.61 -7.51
C GLY A 242 -33.16 -8.84 -8.68
N LEU A 243 -34.12 -9.40 -9.43
CA LEU A 243 -34.77 -8.69 -10.55
C LEU A 243 -35.81 -7.67 -10.06
N VAL A 244 -36.46 -7.93 -8.91
CA VAL A 244 -37.53 -7.05 -8.39
C VAL A 244 -37.01 -5.65 -8.06
N HIS A 245 -35.77 -5.53 -7.56
CA HIS A 245 -35.16 -4.23 -7.25
C HIS A 245 -34.80 -3.42 -8.51
N GLN A 246 -34.39 -4.08 -9.60
CA GLN A 246 -34.04 -3.40 -10.85
C GLN A 246 -35.29 -2.93 -11.62
N TRP A 247 -36.37 -3.73 -11.58
CA TRP A 247 -37.67 -3.38 -12.17
C TRP A 247 -38.39 -2.28 -11.39
N THR A 248 -38.33 -2.29 -10.06
CA THR A 248 -38.90 -1.22 -9.22
C THR A 248 -38.13 0.09 -9.39
N GLY A 249 -36.80 0.06 -9.50
CA GLY A 249 -35.98 1.25 -9.78
C GLY A 249 -36.24 1.88 -11.15
N THR A 250 -36.38 1.07 -12.20
CA THR A 250 -36.70 1.55 -13.56
C THR A 250 -38.15 2.06 -13.67
N GLN A 251 -39.10 1.45 -12.97
CA GLN A 251 -40.48 1.94 -12.90
C GLN A 251 -40.57 3.27 -12.14
N LEU A 252 -39.89 3.39 -10.99
CA LEU A 252 -39.84 4.62 -10.20
C LEU A 252 -39.18 5.77 -10.99
N HIS A 253 -38.16 5.47 -11.80
CA HIS A 253 -37.54 6.45 -12.69
C HIS A 253 -38.50 6.94 -13.79
N ARG A 254 -39.29 6.03 -14.39
CA ARG A 254 -40.32 6.40 -15.37
C ARG A 254 -41.42 7.26 -14.75
N ASP A 255 -41.86 6.92 -13.54
CA ASP A 255 -42.88 7.69 -12.82
C ASP A 255 -42.37 9.07 -12.40
N ARG A 256 -41.12 9.18 -11.93
CA ARG A 256 -40.48 10.48 -11.65
C ARG A 256 -40.35 11.33 -12.92
N LYS A 257 -39.97 10.72 -14.05
CA LYS A 257 -39.88 11.43 -15.34
C LYS A 257 -41.26 11.91 -15.80
N ARG A 258 -42.30 11.10 -15.64
CA ARG A 258 -43.68 11.46 -15.96
C ARG A 258 -44.19 12.59 -15.06
N LYS A 259 -43.90 12.55 -13.76
CA LYS A 259 -44.27 13.60 -12.80
C LYS A 259 -43.60 14.94 -13.15
N ARG A 260 -42.30 14.94 -13.43
CA ARG A 260 -41.57 16.13 -13.89
C ARG A 260 -42.12 16.69 -15.22
N ALA A 261 -42.53 15.82 -16.14
CA ALA A 261 -43.15 16.25 -17.40
C ALA A 261 -44.53 16.88 -17.20
N LEU A 262 -45.34 16.34 -16.28
CA LEU A 262 -46.64 16.91 -15.89
C LEU A 262 -46.49 18.29 -15.24
N GLU A 263 -45.52 18.44 -14.36
CA GLU A 263 -45.21 19.70 -13.68
C GLU A 263 -44.75 20.78 -14.68
N LYS A 264 -43.87 20.42 -15.62
CA LYS A 264 -43.49 21.34 -16.71
C LYS A 264 -44.67 21.72 -17.60
N ASN A 265 -45.57 20.80 -17.90
CA ASN A 265 -46.78 21.11 -18.67
C ASN A 265 -47.71 22.09 -17.93
N GLN A 266 -47.82 21.98 -16.60
CA GLN A 266 -48.56 22.95 -15.80
C GLN A 266 -47.91 24.34 -15.83
N GLN A 267 -46.58 24.41 -15.74
CA GLN A 267 -45.84 25.67 -15.86
C GLN A 267 -46.06 26.33 -17.23
N TRP A 268 -46.03 25.55 -18.32
CA TRP A 268 -46.32 26.05 -19.66
C TRP A 268 -47.76 26.58 -19.79
N LEU A 269 -48.74 25.94 -19.14
CA LEU A 269 -50.12 26.40 -19.16
C LEU A 269 -50.28 27.75 -18.44
N VAL A 270 -49.64 27.92 -17.28
CA VAL A 270 -49.66 29.19 -16.54
C VAL A 270 -48.97 30.29 -17.36
N TYR A 271 -47.84 29.99 -17.99
CA TYR A 271 -47.15 30.92 -18.88
C TYR A 271 -48.01 31.32 -20.08
N ASP A 272 -48.72 30.37 -20.70
CA ASP A 272 -49.62 30.63 -21.83
C ASP A 272 -50.78 31.56 -21.41
N GLN A 273 -51.38 31.32 -20.25
CA GLN A 273 -52.42 32.18 -19.68
C GLN A 273 -51.91 33.59 -19.36
N GLN A 274 -50.72 33.73 -18.78
CA GLN A 274 -50.10 35.03 -18.52
C GLN A 274 -49.81 35.79 -19.83
N ARG A 275 -49.31 35.08 -20.85
CA ARG A 275 -49.09 35.66 -22.18
C ARG A 275 -50.40 36.14 -22.80
N GLU A 276 -51.46 35.34 -22.71
CA GLU A 276 -52.77 35.74 -23.23
C GLU A 276 -53.33 36.99 -22.54
N VAL A 277 -53.21 37.09 -21.21
CA VAL A 277 -53.63 38.29 -20.46
C VAL A 277 -52.80 39.51 -20.88
N TYR A 278 -51.49 39.36 -21.00
CA TYR A 278 -50.59 40.45 -21.43
C TYR A 278 -50.93 40.95 -22.84
N VAL A 279 -51.13 40.03 -23.79
CA VAL A 279 -51.50 40.38 -25.17
C VAL A 279 -52.87 41.07 -25.21
N LYS A 280 -53.85 40.61 -24.44
CA LYS A 280 -55.16 41.27 -24.32
C LYS A 280 -55.02 42.71 -23.77
N GLY A 281 -54.15 42.91 -22.78
CA GLY A 281 -53.84 44.23 -22.24
C GLY A 281 -53.19 45.17 -23.26
N LEU A 282 -52.24 44.66 -24.06
CA LEU A 282 -51.63 45.43 -25.15
C LEU A 282 -52.64 45.82 -26.22
N LEU A 283 -53.51 44.90 -26.63
CA LEU A 283 -54.56 45.18 -27.61
C LEU A 283 -55.53 46.27 -27.13
N ALA A 284 -55.94 46.22 -25.85
CA ALA A 284 -56.75 47.28 -25.26
C ALA A 284 -56.02 48.63 -25.25
N LYS A 285 -54.71 48.63 -24.98
CA LYS A 285 -53.92 49.87 -24.97
C LYS A 285 -53.73 50.48 -26.35
N ILE A 286 -53.52 49.65 -27.36
CA ILE A 286 -53.44 50.08 -28.76
C ILE A 286 -54.76 50.74 -29.16
N TYR A 287 -55.89 50.10 -28.85
CA TYR A 287 -57.22 50.65 -29.13
C TYR A 287 -57.46 52.01 -28.44
N GLU A 288 -57.08 52.16 -27.16
CA GLU A 288 -57.17 53.46 -26.46
C GLU A 288 -56.33 54.56 -27.14
N LEU A 289 -55.13 54.21 -27.62
CA LEU A 289 -54.23 55.17 -28.26
C LEU A 289 -54.73 55.56 -29.65
N GLU A 290 -55.29 54.61 -30.41
CA GLU A 290 -55.92 54.87 -31.70
C GLU A 290 -57.08 55.87 -31.53
N GLN A 291 -57.97 55.65 -30.55
CA GLN A 291 -59.09 56.55 -30.26
C GLN A 291 -58.63 57.97 -29.84
N LYS A 292 -57.54 58.06 -29.07
CA LYS A 292 -56.93 59.35 -28.69
C LYS A 292 -56.28 60.06 -29.88
N SER A 293 -55.73 59.33 -30.84
CA SER A 293 -55.14 59.91 -32.05
C SER A 293 -56.20 60.43 -33.02
N GLU A 294 -57.34 59.74 -33.15
CA GLU A 294 -58.46 60.17 -33.98
C GLU A 294 -59.14 61.44 -33.43
N THR A 295 -59.28 61.54 -32.10
CA THR A 295 -59.82 62.73 -31.43
C THR A 295 -58.85 63.92 -31.47
N ALA A 296 -57.55 63.69 -31.38
CA ALA A 296 -56.53 64.73 -31.55
C ALA A 296 -56.43 65.26 -32.99
N ALA A 297 -56.71 64.42 -34.01
CA ALA A 297 -56.69 64.84 -35.41
C ALA A 297 -57.84 65.80 -35.80
N HIS A 298 -58.93 65.85 -35.02
CA HIS A 298 -60.11 66.68 -35.31
C HIS A 298 -60.08 68.08 -34.65
N SER A 299 -59.00 68.47 -33.97
CA SER A 299 -58.91 69.71 -33.16
C SER A 299 -57.73 70.62 -33.53
N LEU A 300 -57.62 71.01 -34.81
CA LEU A 300 -56.60 71.98 -35.26
C LEU A 300 -57.20 73.21 -35.97
N PRO A 301 -57.09 74.43 -35.42
CA PRO A 301 -57.34 75.69 -36.15
C PRO A 301 -56.06 76.32 -36.75
N GLN A 302 -56.25 77.04 -37.85
CA GLN A 302 -55.25 77.65 -38.77
C GLN A 302 -54.36 78.78 -38.20
N PRO A 303 -53.20 79.09 -38.85
CA PRO A 303 -52.27 80.12 -38.42
C PRO A 303 -52.66 81.54 -38.86
N THR A 304 -52.44 82.53 -37.98
CA THR A 304 -52.57 83.97 -38.27
C THR A 304 -51.20 84.66 -38.30
N LYS A 305 -51.06 85.60 -39.24
CA LYS A 305 -49.86 86.37 -39.61
C LYS A 305 -49.52 87.49 -38.60
N LYS A 306 -48.23 87.75 -38.33
CA LYS A 306 -47.64 89.04 -37.87
C LYS A 306 -46.18 89.13 -38.35
N THR A 307 -45.80 90.06 -39.24
CA THR A 307 -45.36 91.47 -39.10
C THR A 307 -43.86 91.62 -38.82
N GLU A 308 -43.18 92.25 -39.79
CA GLU A 308 -41.74 92.41 -40.00
C GLU A 308 -41.21 93.66 -39.27
N SER A 309 -40.46 93.52 -38.17
CA SER A 309 -39.77 94.67 -37.54
C SER A 309 -38.64 94.32 -36.53
N GLU A 310 -38.13 93.08 -36.49
CA GLU A 310 -37.11 92.65 -35.50
C GLU A 310 -35.80 92.13 -36.12
N GLY A 311 -35.48 92.50 -37.37
CA GLY A 311 -34.44 91.81 -38.16
C GLY A 311 -33.01 91.81 -37.58
N TYR A 312 -32.55 92.88 -36.94
CA TYR A 312 -31.10 93.06 -36.70
C TYR A 312 -30.58 92.45 -35.38
N LEU A 313 -31.31 92.60 -34.27
CA LEU A 313 -30.95 91.96 -32.99
C LEU A 313 -31.27 90.46 -32.96
N GLN A 314 -32.24 90.02 -33.78
CA GLN A 314 -32.56 88.62 -34.00
C GLN A 314 -31.40 87.88 -34.66
N GLU A 315 -30.72 88.51 -35.62
CA GLU A 315 -29.69 87.87 -36.44
C GLU A 315 -28.39 87.58 -35.67
N GLU A 316 -28.00 88.45 -34.74
CA GLU A 316 -26.80 88.28 -33.91
C GLU A 316 -27.01 87.25 -32.78
N LYS A 317 -28.21 87.23 -32.19
CA LYS A 317 -28.66 86.18 -31.28
C LYS A 317 -28.74 84.82 -31.99
N GLN A 318 -29.28 84.80 -33.21
CA GLN A 318 -29.37 83.60 -34.03
C GLN A 318 -27.99 83.05 -34.44
N LYS A 319 -26.98 83.91 -34.64
CA LYS A 319 -25.57 83.50 -34.84
C LYS A 319 -24.95 82.90 -33.57
N HIS A 320 -25.23 83.48 -32.39
CA HIS A 320 -24.77 82.92 -31.12
C HIS A 320 -25.40 81.54 -30.85
N ASP A 321 -26.70 81.42 -31.06
CA ASP A 321 -27.45 80.18 -30.88
C ASP A 321 -26.97 79.10 -31.87
N TYR A 322 -26.71 79.48 -33.12
CA TYR A 322 -26.13 78.58 -34.13
C TYR A 322 -24.72 78.10 -33.73
N HIS A 323 -23.87 78.98 -33.20
CA HIS A 323 -22.53 78.62 -32.74
C HIS A 323 -22.58 77.66 -31.54
N LEU A 324 -23.48 77.90 -30.57
CA LEU A 324 -23.67 77.01 -29.42
C LEU A 324 -24.17 75.62 -29.85
N LEU A 325 -25.13 75.57 -30.77
CA LEU A 325 -25.63 74.32 -31.37
C LEU A 325 -24.53 73.58 -32.13
N ALA A 326 -23.70 74.29 -32.91
CA ALA A 326 -22.59 73.69 -33.63
C ALA A 326 -21.54 73.09 -32.68
N LYS A 327 -21.26 73.75 -31.55
CA LYS A 327 -20.38 73.21 -30.50
C LYS A 327 -20.97 71.96 -29.85
N ALA A 328 -22.24 72.02 -29.42
CA ALA A 328 -22.92 70.87 -28.81
C ALA A 328 -22.97 69.65 -29.77
N LYS A 329 -23.15 69.88 -31.08
CA LYS A 329 -23.09 68.81 -32.09
C LYS A 329 -21.70 68.17 -32.20
N LYS A 330 -20.64 68.97 -32.13
CA LYS A 330 -19.26 68.45 -32.14
C LYS A 330 -18.94 67.66 -30.88
N ASP A 331 -19.36 68.15 -29.72
CA ASP A 331 -19.17 67.47 -28.44
C ASP A 331 -19.93 66.14 -28.40
N LEU A 332 -21.18 66.12 -28.87
CA LEU A 332 -21.98 64.88 -29.00
C LEU A 332 -21.31 63.86 -29.95
N GLU A 333 -20.72 64.32 -31.06
CA GLU A 333 -20.03 63.43 -31.99
C GLU A 333 -18.73 62.88 -31.41
N ALA A 334 -17.99 63.68 -30.62
CA ALA A 334 -16.82 63.21 -29.89
C ALA A 334 -17.18 62.16 -28.81
N GLU A 335 -18.29 62.34 -28.11
CA GLU A 335 -18.82 61.34 -27.17
C GLU A 335 -19.22 60.05 -27.88
N ARG A 336 -19.89 60.14 -29.05
CA ARG A 336 -20.24 58.97 -29.87
C ARG A 336 -19.01 58.18 -30.28
N GLN A 337 -17.95 58.85 -30.73
CA GLN A 337 -16.68 58.20 -31.10
C GLN A 337 -16.04 57.51 -29.88
N THR A 338 -16.07 58.17 -28.71
CA THR A 338 -15.56 57.59 -27.46
C THR A 338 -16.33 56.33 -27.07
N ILE A 339 -17.66 56.33 -27.23
CA ILE A 339 -18.50 55.15 -26.96
C ILE A 339 -18.21 54.03 -27.95
N THR A 340 -18.01 54.33 -29.23
CA THR A 340 -17.60 53.32 -30.21
C THR A 340 -16.28 52.66 -29.82
N GLN A 341 -15.30 53.46 -29.37
CA GLN A 341 -14.01 52.93 -28.91
C GLN A 341 -14.15 52.04 -27.66
N LEU A 342 -14.88 52.48 -26.64
CA LEU A 342 -15.11 51.69 -25.42
C LEU A 342 -15.88 50.40 -25.70
N ASN A 343 -16.83 50.41 -26.65
CA ASN A 343 -17.54 49.19 -27.06
C ASN A 343 -16.61 48.17 -27.72
N LEU A 344 -15.65 48.61 -28.54
CA LEU A 344 -14.65 47.72 -29.13
C LEU A 344 -13.77 47.09 -28.04
N GLU A 345 -13.29 47.89 -27.10
CA GLU A 345 -12.49 47.41 -25.97
C GLU A 345 -13.28 46.41 -25.10
N LEU A 346 -14.55 46.70 -24.80
CA LEU A 346 -15.43 45.78 -24.07
C LEU A 346 -15.58 44.45 -24.81
N HIS A 347 -15.79 44.47 -26.12
CA HIS A 347 -15.90 43.26 -26.92
C HIS A 347 -14.59 42.46 -26.97
N GLU A 348 -13.43 43.11 -26.96
CA GLU A 348 -12.15 42.42 -26.84
C GLU A 348 -11.97 41.77 -25.47
N PHE A 349 -12.35 42.46 -24.39
CA PHE A 349 -12.31 41.88 -23.05
C PHE A 349 -13.28 40.71 -22.88
N GLN A 350 -14.49 40.81 -23.44
CA GLN A 350 -15.46 39.72 -23.48
C GLN A 350 -14.89 38.49 -24.19
N ARG A 351 -14.29 38.67 -25.37
CA ARG A 351 -13.67 37.56 -26.12
C ARG A 351 -12.55 36.88 -25.31
N LYS A 352 -11.66 37.67 -24.70
CA LYS A 352 -10.58 37.16 -23.84
C LYS A 352 -11.13 36.41 -22.63
N TYR A 353 -12.21 36.90 -22.02
CA TYR A 353 -12.85 36.23 -20.90
C TYR A 353 -13.44 34.88 -21.32
N GLU A 354 -14.17 34.83 -22.44
CA GLU A 354 -14.72 33.59 -23.00
C GLU A 354 -13.63 32.57 -23.35
N GLU A 355 -12.50 33.02 -23.90
CA GLU A 355 -11.32 32.18 -24.15
C GLU A 355 -10.78 31.60 -22.84
N THR A 356 -10.56 32.42 -21.81
CA THR A 356 -10.09 31.92 -20.50
C THR A 356 -11.09 30.98 -19.83
N GLN A 357 -12.41 31.20 -20.00
CA GLN A 357 -13.42 30.27 -19.50
C GLN A 357 -13.34 28.90 -20.19
N LYS A 358 -13.10 28.88 -21.51
CA LYS A 358 -12.92 27.63 -22.27
C LYS A 358 -11.66 26.89 -21.80
N GLU A 359 -10.54 27.61 -21.64
CA GLU A 359 -9.30 27.05 -21.12
C GLU A 359 -9.48 26.41 -19.74
N VAL A 360 -10.13 27.12 -18.80
CA VAL A 360 -10.43 26.60 -17.46
C VAL A 360 -11.31 25.35 -17.54
N HIS A 361 -12.32 25.35 -18.42
CA HIS A 361 -13.19 24.20 -18.60
C HIS A 361 -12.44 22.97 -19.15
N ASP A 362 -11.54 23.16 -20.12
CA ASP A 362 -10.76 22.09 -20.70
C ASP A 362 -9.67 21.57 -19.75
N LEU A 363 -9.03 22.44 -18.97
CA LEU A 363 -8.14 22.03 -17.88
C LEU A 363 -8.90 21.22 -16.81
N ASN A 364 -10.14 21.61 -16.48
CA ASN A 364 -10.95 20.85 -15.53
C ASN A 364 -11.32 19.46 -16.06
N LYS A 365 -11.63 19.31 -17.36
CA LYS A 365 -11.83 17.99 -17.99
C LYS A 365 -10.56 17.13 -17.93
N LEU A 366 -9.40 17.75 -18.17
CA LEU A 366 -8.12 17.06 -18.10
C LEU A 366 -7.84 16.59 -16.66
N LEU A 367 -8.04 17.46 -15.67
CA LEU A 367 -7.89 17.12 -14.24
C LEU A 367 -8.85 16.00 -13.82
N CYS A 368 -10.10 16.02 -14.27
CA CYS A 368 -11.05 14.94 -14.03
C CYS A 368 -10.60 13.62 -14.66
N SER A 369 -10.03 13.66 -15.87
CA SER A 369 -9.50 12.48 -16.54
C SER A 369 -8.27 11.93 -15.82
N GLN A 370 -7.37 12.81 -15.37
CA GLN A 370 -6.19 12.44 -14.59
C GLN A 370 -6.60 11.78 -13.27
N ARG A 371 -7.52 12.38 -12.50
CA ARG A 371 -8.02 11.81 -11.24
C ARG A 371 -8.61 10.41 -11.44
N LYS A 372 -9.33 10.18 -12.54
CA LYS A 372 -9.86 8.84 -12.86
C LYS A 372 -8.75 7.84 -13.16
N ALA A 373 -7.73 8.25 -13.90
CA ALA A 373 -6.57 7.40 -14.18
C ALA A 373 -5.80 7.06 -12.89
N ASP A 374 -5.62 8.05 -12.00
CA ASP A 374 -4.95 7.85 -10.71
C ASP A 374 -5.74 6.90 -9.81
N VAL A 375 -7.07 7.07 -9.73
CA VAL A 375 -7.93 6.14 -8.98
C VAL A 375 -7.83 4.74 -9.56
N GLN A 376 -7.93 4.58 -10.88
CA GLN A 376 -7.80 3.25 -11.52
C GLN A 376 -6.45 2.61 -11.21
N HIS A 377 -5.36 3.38 -11.26
CA HIS A 377 -4.03 2.88 -10.94
C HIS A 377 -3.93 2.41 -9.48
N LEU A 378 -4.48 3.18 -8.53
CA LEU A 378 -4.53 2.80 -7.13
C LEU A 378 -5.38 1.54 -6.89
N GLU A 379 -6.47 1.37 -7.62
CA GLU A 379 -7.29 0.15 -7.57
C GLU A 379 -6.53 -1.07 -8.13
N ASP A 380 -5.83 -0.90 -9.25
CA ASP A 380 -5.00 -1.96 -9.83
C ASP A 380 -3.87 -2.36 -8.88
N ASP A 381 -3.22 -1.40 -8.22
CA ASP A 381 -2.18 -1.66 -7.23
C ASP A 381 -2.73 -2.34 -5.96
N ARG A 382 -3.93 -1.97 -5.53
CA ARG A 382 -4.64 -2.66 -4.46
C ARG A 382 -4.89 -4.13 -4.84
N HIS A 383 -5.36 -4.40 -6.06
CA HIS A 383 -5.58 -5.77 -6.53
C HIS A 383 -4.29 -6.59 -6.67
N LYS A 384 -3.18 -5.97 -7.09
CA LYS A 384 -1.86 -6.62 -7.10
C LYS A 384 -1.42 -6.98 -5.68
N THR A 385 -1.59 -6.06 -4.73
CA THR A 385 -1.24 -6.26 -3.31
C THR A 385 -2.06 -7.40 -2.70
N GLU A 386 -3.38 -7.41 -2.92
CA GLU A 386 -4.27 -8.50 -2.49
C GLU A 386 -3.86 -9.85 -3.11
N LYS A 387 -3.40 -9.87 -4.36
CA LYS A 387 -2.90 -11.09 -5.02
C LYS A 387 -1.59 -11.57 -4.39
N ILE A 388 -0.68 -10.66 -4.08
CA ILE A 388 0.58 -10.98 -3.40
C ILE A 388 0.27 -11.60 -2.03
N GLN A 389 -0.60 -10.98 -1.24
CA GLN A 389 -0.97 -11.50 0.07
C GLN A 389 -1.56 -12.92 0.01
N ARG A 390 -2.44 -13.20 -0.96
CA ARG A 390 -2.96 -14.57 -1.15
C ARG A 390 -1.86 -15.58 -1.46
N LEU A 391 -0.92 -15.20 -2.33
CA LEU A 391 0.22 -16.06 -2.69
C LEU A 391 1.16 -16.27 -1.50
N GLU A 392 1.35 -15.26 -0.65
CA GLU A 392 2.12 -15.38 0.60
C GLU A 392 1.44 -16.37 1.56
N GLU A 393 0.13 -16.26 1.76
CA GLU A 393 -0.64 -17.20 2.58
C GLU A 393 -0.57 -18.64 2.03
N GLU A 394 -0.70 -18.82 0.72
CA GLU A 394 -0.54 -20.12 0.05
C GLU A 394 0.87 -20.69 0.23
N ASN A 395 1.90 -19.84 0.09
CA ASN A 395 3.29 -20.22 0.30
C ASN A 395 3.53 -20.65 1.76
N ASP A 396 2.99 -19.90 2.73
CA ASP A 396 3.08 -20.21 4.15
C ASP A 396 2.41 -21.54 4.50
N ILE A 397 1.27 -21.87 3.88
CA ILE A 397 0.63 -23.18 4.01
C ILE A 397 1.52 -24.28 3.43
N ALA A 398 2.09 -24.06 2.24
CA ALA A 398 2.97 -25.03 1.60
C ALA A 398 4.24 -25.30 2.42
N ARG A 399 4.85 -24.24 2.98
CA ARG A 399 6.02 -24.35 3.88
C ARG A 399 5.70 -25.18 5.12
N ARG A 400 4.54 -24.97 5.75
CA ARG A 400 4.11 -25.76 6.91
C ARG A 400 3.92 -27.24 6.57
N LYS A 401 3.28 -27.55 5.45
CA LYS A 401 3.12 -28.94 4.99
C LYS A 401 4.47 -29.62 4.72
N LEU A 402 5.41 -28.90 4.10
CA LEU A 402 6.75 -29.41 3.86
C LEU A 402 7.46 -29.71 5.19
N GLU A 403 7.33 -28.84 6.18
CA GLU A 403 7.92 -29.05 7.49
C GLU A 403 7.32 -30.24 8.24
N GLU A 404 6.01 -30.46 8.11
CA GLU A 404 5.35 -31.66 8.64
C GLU A 404 5.85 -32.94 7.96
N GLU A 405 6.01 -32.94 6.64
CA GLU A 405 6.59 -34.08 5.91
C GLU A 405 8.05 -34.35 6.29
N LYS A 406 8.85 -33.30 6.52
CA LYS A 406 10.20 -33.46 7.05
C LYS A 406 10.21 -34.15 8.40
N LYS A 407 9.34 -33.73 9.33
CA LYS A 407 9.21 -34.38 10.64
C LYS A 407 8.78 -35.84 10.51
N ARG A 408 7.80 -36.14 9.66
CA ARG A 408 7.38 -37.52 9.35
C ARG A 408 8.55 -38.35 8.80
N SER A 409 9.35 -37.77 7.92
CA SER A 409 10.54 -38.42 7.36
C SER A 409 11.61 -38.67 8.43
N GLU A 410 11.86 -37.71 9.33
CA GLU A 410 12.81 -37.85 10.44
C GLU A 410 12.38 -38.93 11.45
N GLU A 411 11.08 -38.99 11.76
CA GLU A 411 10.49 -40.05 12.58
C GLU A 411 10.67 -41.42 11.94
N LEU A 412 10.41 -41.54 10.63
CA LEU A 412 10.61 -42.79 9.89
C LEU A 412 12.09 -43.20 9.86
N LEU A 413 13.01 -42.25 9.64
CA LEU A 413 14.45 -42.51 9.70
C LEU A 413 14.87 -43.03 11.09
N SER A 414 14.33 -42.43 12.16
CA SER A 414 14.58 -42.88 13.54
C SER A 414 14.09 -44.32 13.76
N GLN A 415 12.92 -44.67 13.21
CA GLN A 415 12.40 -46.04 13.26
C GLN A 415 13.29 -47.02 12.49
N ILE A 416 13.71 -46.66 11.28
CA ILE A 416 14.62 -47.48 10.47
C ILE A 416 15.95 -47.70 11.21
N GLN A 417 16.51 -46.64 11.81
CA GLN A 417 17.75 -46.74 12.59
C GLN A 417 17.60 -47.66 13.81
N PHE A 418 16.47 -47.59 14.51
CA PHE A 418 16.16 -48.49 15.62
C PHE A 418 16.08 -49.95 15.17
N LEU A 419 15.36 -50.22 14.07
CA LEU A 419 15.25 -51.56 13.50
C LEU A 419 16.60 -52.10 13.04
N TYR A 420 17.41 -51.28 12.36
CA TYR A 420 18.75 -51.65 11.93
C TYR A 420 19.64 -52.02 13.12
N THR A 421 19.62 -51.20 14.19
CA THR A 421 20.39 -51.47 15.41
C THR A 421 19.92 -52.74 16.12
N SER A 422 18.62 -52.97 16.17
CA SER A 422 18.04 -54.17 16.79
C SER A 422 18.37 -55.43 15.99
N LEU A 423 18.35 -55.35 14.66
CA LEU A 423 18.75 -56.44 13.78
C LEU A 423 20.23 -56.80 13.98
N LEU A 424 21.10 -55.80 14.11
CA LEU A 424 22.53 -56.02 14.37
C LEU A 424 22.73 -56.77 15.69
N LYS A 425 22.06 -56.33 16.77
CA LYS A 425 22.10 -57.02 18.07
C LYS A 425 21.57 -58.44 17.99
N HIS A 426 20.49 -58.67 17.25
CA HIS A 426 19.95 -60.01 17.06
C HIS A 426 20.94 -60.91 16.32
N GLN A 427 21.67 -60.37 15.33
CA GLN A 427 22.72 -61.11 14.64
C GLN A 427 23.90 -61.45 15.57
N GLU A 428 24.33 -60.51 16.43
CA GLU A 428 25.32 -60.76 17.47
C GLU A 428 24.86 -61.88 18.42
N GLU A 429 23.61 -61.85 18.89
CA GLU A 429 23.02 -62.89 19.72
C GLU A 429 22.97 -64.25 19.02
N GLN A 430 22.57 -64.30 17.75
CA GLN A 430 22.57 -65.53 16.96
C GLN A 430 23.97 -66.13 16.84
N THR A 431 25.01 -65.32 16.62
CA THR A 431 26.40 -65.82 16.60
C THR A 431 26.84 -66.36 17.95
N ARG A 432 26.44 -65.71 19.05
CA ARG A 432 26.74 -66.18 20.41
C ARG A 432 26.04 -67.51 20.70
N VAL A 433 24.77 -67.67 20.31
CA VAL A 433 24.03 -68.92 20.47
C VAL A 433 24.69 -70.04 19.67
N ALA A 434 25.04 -69.80 18.40
CA ALA A 434 25.72 -70.79 17.57
C ALA A 434 27.06 -71.26 18.17
N LEU A 435 27.82 -70.35 18.78
CA LEU A 435 29.07 -70.69 19.48
C LEU A 435 28.81 -71.58 20.71
N LEU A 436 27.79 -71.25 21.51
CA LEU A 436 27.41 -72.06 22.67
C LEU A 436 26.89 -73.44 22.25
N GLU A 437 26.12 -73.52 21.18
CA GLU A 437 25.67 -74.81 20.62
C GLU A 437 26.85 -75.67 20.16
N GLN A 438 27.85 -75.09 19.48
CA GLN A 438 29.08 -75.79 19.12
C GLN A 438 29.83 -76.29 20.35
N GLN A 439 29.91 -75.48 21.41
CA GLN A 439 30.55 -75.88 22.65
C GLN A 439 29.81 -77.04 23.33
N ILE A 440 28.48 -76.99 23.38
CA ILE A 440 27.66 -78.09 23.92
C ILE A 440 27.88 -79.36 23.10
N GLN A 441 27.88 -79.28 21.77
CA GLN A 441 28.13 -80.41 20.89
C GLN A 441 29.52 -81.03 21.10
N ALA A 442 30.55 -80.20 21.25
CA ALA A 442 31.90 -80.67 21.57
C ALA A 442 31.94 -81.39 22.92
N CYS A 443 31.37 -80.80 23.98
CA CYS A 443 31.27 -81.44 25.29
C CYS A 443 30.51 -82.78 25.25
N THR A 444 29.42 -82.86 24.47
CA THR A 444 28.68 -84.12 24.32
C THR A 444 29.47 -85.20 23.60
N LEU A 445 30.28 -84.82 22.60
CA LEU A 445 31.15 -85.74 21.89
C LEU A 445 32.26 -86.26 22.80
N ASP A 446 32.90 -85.37 23.57
CA ASP A 446 33.93 -85.73 24.55
C ASP A 446 33.37 -86.71 25.59
N PHE A 447 32.15 -86.46 26.09
CA PHE A 447 31.49 -87.37 27.03
C PHE A 447 31.22 -88.78 26.44
N GLU A 448 30.75 -88.87 25.19
CA GLU A 448 30.56 -90.17 24.53
C GLU A 448 31.90 -90.88 24.28
N ASN A 449 32.97 -90.15 23.95
CA ASN A 449 34.32 -90.70 23.83
C ASN A 449 34.83 -91.25 25.18
N GLU A 450 34.72 -90.48 26.27
CA GLU A 450 35.09 -90.94 27.61
C GLU A 450 34.29 -92.18 28.05
N LYS A 451 33.01 -92.26 27.66
CA LYS A 451 32.16 -93.42 27.93
C LYS A 451 32.66 -94.66 27.17
N LEU A 452 33.08 -94.52 25.90
CA LEU A 452 33.70 -95.59 25.13
C LEU A 452 35.05 -96.00 25.76
N ASP A 453 35.88 -95.04 26.16
CA ASP A 453 37.15 -95.31 26.82
C ASP A 453 36.96 -96.07 28.14
N ARG A 454 35.97 -95.67 28.95
CA ARG A 454 35.60 -96.39 30.18
C ARG A 454 35.15 -97.81 29.88
N GLN A 455 34.33 -98.03 28.85
CA GLN A 455 33.91 -99.39 28.44
C GLN A 455 35.11 -100.23 27.99
N ASN A 456 36.03 -99.63 27.23
CA ASN A 456 37.26 -100.29 26.79
C ASN A 456 38.14 -100.69 27.98
N VAL A 457 38.37 -99.77 28.93
CA VAL A 457 39.12 -100.06 30.17
C VAL A 457 38.43 -101.14 31.01
N GLN A 458 37.10 -101.10 31.14
CA GLN A 458 36.35 -102.17 31.81
C GLN A 458 36.52 -103.53 31.12
N HIS A 459 36.49 -103.54 29.79
CA HIS A 459 36.73 -104.76 29.01
C HIS A 459 38.14 -105.29 29.23
N GLN A 460 39.16 -104.43 29.14
CA GLN A 460 40.56 -104.78 29.42
C GLN A 460 40.73 -105.34 30.84
N LEU A 461 40.12 -104.71 31.84
CA LEU A 461 40.13 -105.19 33.22
C LEU A 461 39.49 -106.58 33.34
N HIS A 462 38.37 -106.83 32.66
CA HIS A 462 37.71 -108.13 32.66
C HIS A 462 38.60 -109.22 32.04
N VAL A 463 39.31 -108.90 30.96
CA VAL A 463 40.29 -109.80 30.33
C VAL A 463 41.43 -110.11 31.30
N ILE A 464 42.04 -109.09 31.92
CA ILE A 464 43.10 -109.28 32.91
C ILE A 464 42.62 -110.14 34.08
N LEU A 465 41.43 -109.87 34.63
CA LEU A 465 40.84 -110.66 35.71
C LEU A 465 40.61 -112.12 35.29
N LYS A 466 40.21 -112.38 34.05
CA LYS A 466 40.05 -113.73 33.50
C LYS A 466 41.40 -114.46 33.41
N GLU A 467 42.44 -113.78 32.94
CA GLU A 467 43.80 -114.35 32.89
C GLU A 467 44.38 -114.56 34.29
N LEU A 468 44.16 -113.64 35.22
CA LEU A 468 44.53 -113.82 36.63
C LEU A 468 43.83 -115.03 37.27
N ARG A 469 42.54 -115.26 36.97
CA ARG A 469 41.84 -116.47 37.44
C ARG A 469 42.46 -117.73 36.85
N LYS A 470 42.80 -117.74 35.55
CA LYS A 470 43.50 -118.88 34.93
C LYS A 470 44.87 -119.12 35.56
N ALA A 471 45.67 -118.07 35.75
CA ALA A 471 46.96 -118.15 36.42
C ALA A 471 46.82 -118.67 37.86
N ARG A 472 45.80 -118.20 38.59
CA ARG A 472 45.48 -118.72 39.93
C ARG A 472 45.08 -120.19 39.90
N SER A 473 44.26 -120.63 38.94
CA SER A 473 43.92 -122.05 38.77
C SER A 473 45.16 -122.89 38.45
N GLN A 474 46.07 -122.37 37.62
CA GLN A 474 47.36 -123.01 37.35
C GLN A 474 48.22 -123.09 38.61
N ILE A 475 48.27 -122.03 39.42
CA ILE A 475 48.97 -122.03 40.72
C ILE A 475 48.37 -123.08 41.66
N ILE A 476 47.03 -123.16 41.80
CA ILE A 476 46.37 -124.16 42.65
C ILE A 476 46.67 -125.59 42.18
N GLN A 477 46.73 -125.82 40.86
CA GLN A 477 47.13 -127.11 40.30
C GLN A 477 48.60 -127.45 40.61
N LEU A 478 49.50 -126.45 40.57
CA LEU A 478 50.91 -126.62 40.94
C LEU A 478 51.11 -126.77 42.46
N GLU A 479 50.27 -126.13 43.28
CA GLU A 479 50.25 -126.25 44.74
C GLU A 479 49.66 -127.60 45.19
N SER A 480 48.66 -128.15 44.49
CA SER A 480 48.14 -129.50 44.76
C SER A 480 49.11 -130.60 44.34
N LEU A 481 49.90 -130.39 43.28
CA LEU A 481 51.06 -131.22 42.93
C LEU A 481 52.19 -131.14 43.97
N ARG A 482 52.20 -130.14 44.86
CA ARG A 482 53.20 -129.95 45.93
C ARG A 482 52.81 -130.55 47.28
N GLN A 483 51.60 -131.11 47.49
CA GLN A 483 51.24 -131.72 48.78
C GLN A 483 51.78 -133.16 48.94
N LEU A 484 53.06 -133.25 49.32
CA LEU A 484 53.71 -134.32 50.13
C LEU A 484 54.64 -133.59 51.15
N PRO A 485 54.82 -134.07 52.40
CA PRO A 485 55.03 -133.22 53.57
C PRO A 485 56.41 -132.53 53.70
N GLU A 486 56.31 -131.29 54.21
CA GLU A 486 57.25 -130.50 55.03
C GLU A 486 58.76 -130.64 54.86
N PHE A 487 59.43 -129.51 54.59
CA PHE A 487 60.65 -129.14 55.31
C PHE A 487 60.73 -127.62 55.52
N ALA A 488 60.86 -127.24 56.79
CA ALA A 488 60.99 -125.89 57.31
C ALA A 488 62.37 -125.29 57.02
N PHE A 489 62.47 -123.97 56.78
CA PHE A 489 63.62 -123.15 57.17
C PHE A 489 63.20 -121.69 57.42
N THR A 490 63.14 -121.37 58.72
CA THR A 490 63.60 -120.15 59.42
C THR A 490 63.30 -118.75 58.90
N GLU A 491 62.51 -118.04 59.70
CA GLU A 491 62.44 -116.59 59.87
C GLU A 491 63.75 -116.05 60.50
N PRO A 492 64.15 -114.80 60.21
CA PRO A 492 64.12 -113.82 61.29
C PRO A 492 63.63 -112.42 60.89
N LEU A 493 62.63 -112.00 61.65
CA LEU A 493 62.24 -110.67 62.10
C LEU A 493 63.38 -109.63 62.11
N VAL A 494 63.17 -108.49 61.45
CA VAL A 494 63.65 -107.18 61.93
C VAL A 494 62.51 -106.17 61.85
N THR A 495 62.14 -105.73 63.05
CA THR A 495 61.27 -104.64 63.43
C THR A 495 61.87 -103.28 63.06
N PHE A 496 61.04 -102.36 62.58
CA PHE A 496 61.06 -100.99 63.12
C PHE A 496 59.63 -100.55 63.44
N GLN A 497 59.50 -100.15 64.69
CA GLN A 497 58.35 -99.67 65.42
C GLN A 497 58.68 -98.23 65.85
N GLY A 498 57.67 -97.37 65.97
CA GLY A 498 57.76 -96.01 66.53
C GLY A 498 56.55 -95.18 66.05
N GLU A 499 55.41 -95.23 66.74
CA GLU A 499 55.01 -94.27 67.82
C GLU A 499 54.65 -92.88 67.21
N THR A 500 53.49 -92.25 67.40
CA THR A 500 52.64 -92.08 68.60
C THR A 500 51.18 -91.73 68.25
N GLU A 501 50.33 -91.93 69.26
CA GLU A 501 48.91 -91.61 69.43
C GLU A 501 48.44 -90.20 69.02
N ASN A 502 47.24 -90.10 68.44
CA ASN A 502 46.11 -89.53 69.18
C ASN A 502 44.74 -89.85 68.55
N ARG A 503 43.81 -90.10 69.46
CA ARG A 503 42.41 -90.53 69.33
C ARG A 503 41.50 -89.30 69.15
N VAL A 504 40.47 -89.38 68.28
CA VAL A 504 39.08 -88.83 68.44
C VAL A 504 38.32 -89.20 67.14
N LYS A 505 37.45 -90.22 67.14
CA LYS A 505 35.98 -90.15 67.31
C LYS A 505 35.24 -89.08 66.47
N VAL A 506 34.56 -89.58 65.43
CA VAL A 506 33.14 -89.37 65.08
C VAL A 506 32.61 -87.95 64.76
N ALA A 507 31.94 -87.91 63.60
CA ALA A 507 30.89 -86.99 63.13
C ALA A 507 31.27 -85.68 62.42
N SER A 508 30.65 -85.51 61.24
CA SER A 508 30.47 -84.32 60.39
C SER A 508 30.37 -83.00 61.18
N PRO A 509 30.99 -81.88 60.74
CA PRO A 509 30.22 -80.87 59.99
C PRO A 509 31.00 -79.91 59.04
N LYS A 510 30.24 -79.29 58.13
CA LYS A 510 30.23 -77.87 57.67
C LYS A 510 31.55 -77.13 57.31
N SER A 511 31.59 -76.70 56.04
CA SER A 511 32.03 -75.41 55.47
C SER A 511 33.36 -74.76 55.90
N PRO A 512 34.25 -74.39 54.95
CA PRO A 512 35.28 -73.39 55.19
C PRO A 512 34.76 -71.98 54.90
N THR A 513 34.86 -71.09 55.87
CA THR A 513 34.80 -69.63 55.66
C THR A 513 36.00 -69.00 56.36
N ALA A 514 36.45 -67.86 55.85
CA ALA A 514 37.46 -66.95 56.39
C ALA A 514 38.91 -67.16 55.90
N ALA A 515 39.12 -66.85 54.62
CA ALA A 515 40.31 -66.10 54.20
C ALA A 515 39.90 -65.07 53.13
N LEU A 516 39.75 -63.83 53.59
CA LEU A 516 39.85 -62.57 52.83
C LEU A 516 38.94 -62.38 51.61
N ASN A 517 37.78 -61.79 51.87
CA ASN A 517 37.25 -60.73 51.00
C ASN A 517 36.28 -59.87 51.82
N GLU A 518 36.82 -58.97 52.63
CA GLU A 518 36.04 -57.87 53.23
C GLU A 518 35.77 -56.80 52.17
N SER A 519 35.01 -57.17 51.15
CA SER A 519 34.42 -56.19 50.25
C SER A 519 33.19 -55.61 50.99
N LEU A 520 33.19 -54.29 51.17
CA LEU A 520 32.09 -53.55 51.75
C LEU A 520 31.29 -52.93 50.60
N VAL A 521 29.97 -53.06 50.63
CA VAL A 521 29.07 -52.44 49.66
C VAL A 521 28.37 -51.27 50.33
N GLU A 522 28.35 -50.14 49.65
CA GLU A 522 27.80 -48.89 50.17
C GLU A 522 26.38 -48.64 49.67
N CYS A 523 25.52 -48.10 50.53
CA CYS A 523 24.25 -47.55 50.10
C CYS A 523 24.50 -46.26 49.28
N PRO A 524 24.03 -46.16 48.03
CA PRO A 524 24.32 -45.02 47.17
C PRO A 524 23.67 -43.69 47.61
N LYS A 525 22.84 -43.70 48.66
CA LYS A 525 22.17 -42.50 49.17
C LYS A 525 22.78 -41.95 50.46
N CYS A 526 23.22 -42.81 51.39
CA CYS A 526 23.72 -42.40 52.71
C CYS A 526 25.15 -42.88 53.02
N ASN A 527 25.78 -43.63 52.10
CA ASN A 527 27.14 -44.16 52.19
C ASN A 527 27.43 -45.03 53.44
N ILE A 528 26.39 -45.62 54.05
CA ILE A 528 26.60 -46.60 55.12
C ILE A 528 27.11 -47.90 54.48
N GLN A 529 28.19 -48.42 55.05
CA GLN A 529 28.92 -49.60 54.57
C GLN A 529 28.35 -50.88 55.20
N TYR A 530 28.10 -51.88 54.35
CA TYR A 530 27.63 -53.20 54.76
C TYR A 530 28.58 -54.28 54.24
N PRO A 531 28.89 -55.32 55.03
CA PRO A 531 29.62 -56.49 54.53
C PRO A 531 28.84 -57.17 53.40
N VAL A 532 29.53 -57.63 52.34
CA VAL A 532 28.89 -58.39 51.23
C VAL A 532 28.10 -59.61 51.72
N THR A 533 28.47 -60.19 52.87
CA THR A 533 27.79 -61.32 53.50
C THR A 533 26.41 -60.97 54.06
N GLU A 534 26.10 -59.69 54.26
CA GLU A 534 24.84 -59.17 54.82
C GLU A 534 24.03 -58.36 53.79
N HIS A 535 24.06 -58.78 52.51
CA HIS A 535 23.34 -58.12 51.41
C HIS A 535 21.83 -57.95 51.64
N ARG A 536 21.19 -58.80 52.47
CA ARG A 536 19.78 -58.65 52.83
C ARG A 536 19.54 -57.40 53.68
N ASP A 537 20.45 -57.06 54.59
CA ASP A 537 20.31 -55.90 55.46
C ASP A 537 20.57 -54.60 54.70
N LEU A 538 21.46 -54.62 53.69
CA LEU A 538 21.62 -53.53 52.74
C LEU A 538 20.35 -53.29 51.90
N LEU A 539 19.68 -54.34 51.42
CA LEU A 539 18.43 -54.19 50.64
C LEU A 539 17.31 -53.59 51.49
N VAL A 540 17.13 -54.07 52.73
CA VAL A 540 16.17 -53.49 53.68
C VAL A 540 16.53 -52.03 53.97
N HIS A 541 17.82 -51.73 54.16
CA HIS A 541 18.29 -50.36 54.35
C HIS A 541 17.97 -49.47 53.14
N VAL A 542 18.19 -49.94 51.91
CA VAL A 542 17.91 -49.20 50.67
C VAL A 542 16.41 -48.94 50.50
N GLU A 543 15.54 -49.86 50.92
CA GLU A 543 14.08 -49.66 50.89
C GLU A 543 13.65 -48.49 51.80
N TYR A 544 14.16 -48.41 53.04
CA TYR A 544 13.85 -47.29 53.95
C TYR A 544 14.59 -46.00 53.61
N CYS A 545 15.83 -46.09 53.12
CA CYS A 545 16.63 -44.94 52.67
C CYS A 545 16.11 -44.34 51.36
N SER A 546 15.10 -44.97 50.74
CA SER A 546 14.43 -44.47 49.54
C SER A 546 13.24 -43.53 49.80
N GLN A 547 12.74 -43.48 51.05
CA GLN A 547 11.86 -42.43 51.57
C GLN A 547 12.68 -41.27 52.11
#